data_AF-A0A355GLW3-F1
#
_entry.id   AF-A0A355GLW3-F1
#
_cell.length_a   1.000
_cell.length_b   1.000
_cell.length_c   1.000
_cell.angle_alpha   90.00
_cell.angle_beta   90.00
_cell.angle_gamma   90.00
#
_symmetry.space_group_name_H-M   'P 1'
#
loop_
_entity.id
_entity.type
_entity.pdbx_description
1 polymer ?
#
loop_
_entity_poly.entity_id
_entity_poly.type
_entity_poly.pdbx_seq_one_letter_code
_entity_poly.pdbx_strand_id
1 'polypeptide(L)'
;MEHMQDPVQLLKNAAETLADDGGIIITVPAYPSLFSDWDRKMGHYCRYTKKHFRQNAKEAGLKVKWLTHWNSFTLSAAIISRGA
;
A
#
# COMPACT_ATOMS: atom_id res chain seq x y z
N MET A 1 1.51 3.01 -5.13
CA MET A 1 2.39 3.50 -4.03
C MET A 1 3.63 2.63 -3.86
N GLU A 2 3.48 1.31 -3.93
CA GLU A 2 4.49 0.25 -3.95
C GLU A 2 5.56 0.35 -5.06
N HIS A 3 5.31 1.12 -6.12
CA HIS A 3 6.26 1.40 -7.21
C HIS A 3 7.05 2.70 -7.02
N MET A 4 6.89 3.40 -5.90
CA MET A 4 7.60 4.65 -5.65
C MET A 4 8.67 4.46 -4.57
N GLN A 5 9.82 5.11 -4.77
CA GLN A 5 10.89 5.13 -3.77
C GLN A 5 10.53 5.99 -2.57
N ASP A 6 9.85 7.13 -2.79
CA ASP A 6 9.32 7.98 -1.73
C ASP A 6 7.78 7.96 -1.73
N PRO A 7 7.18 7.05 -0.96
CA PRO A 7 5.73 6.98 -0.86
C PRO A 7 5.12 8.16 -0.10
N VAL A 8 5.86 8.84 0.77
CA VAL A 8 5.36 9.99 1.54
C VAL A 8 5.20 11.20 0.63
N GLN A 9 6.18 11.44 -0.24
CA GLN A 9 6.08 12.53 -1.22
C GLN A 9 4.91 12.32 -2.20
N LEU A 10 4.68 11.08 -2.65
CA LEU A 10 3.50 10.77 -3.47
C LEU A 10 2.20 11.13 -2.75
N LEU A 11 2.09 10.79 -1.47
CA LEU A 11 0.90 11.09 -0.68
C LEU A 11 0.72 12.58 -0.43
N LYS A 12 1.81 13.35 -0.24
CA LYS A 12 1.78 14.81 -0.11
C LYS A 12 1.27 15.47 -1.39
N ASN A 13 1.84 15.12 -2.53
CA ASN A 13 1.41 15.64 -3.84
C ASN A 13 -0.07 15.32 -4.10
N ALA A 14 -0.51 14.11 -3.71
CA ALA A 14 -1.91 13.73 -3.81
C ALA A 14 -2.79 14.58 -2.87
N ALA A 15 -2.33 14.85 -1.64
CA ALA A 15 -3.05 15.68 -0.68
C ALA A 15 -3.21 17.14 -1.17
N GLU A 16 -2.16 17.71 -1.78
CA GLU A 16 -2.15 19.08 -2.31
C GLU A 16 -3.12 19.30 -3.48
N THR A 17 -3.52 18.23 -4.17
CA THR A 17 -4.45 18.29 -5.31
C THR A 17 -5.90 18.00 -4.93
N LEU A 18 -6.18 17.66 -3.67
CA LEU A 18 -7.54 17.44 -3.18
C LEU A 18 -8.26 18.77 -2.95
N ALA A 19 -9.58 18.76 -3.16
CA ALA A 19 -10.47 19.75 -2.55
C ALA A 19 -10.48 19.58 -1.02
N ASP A 20 -10.93 20.59 -0.28
CA ASP A 20 -10.94 20.59 1.19
C ASP A 20 -11.68 19.38 1.81
N ASP A 21 -12.74 18.92 1.13
CA ASP A 21 -13.53 17.73 1.51
C ASP A 21 -13.22 16.49 0.66
N GLY A 22 -12.13 16.53 -0.09
CA GLY A 22 -11.65 15.44 -0.94
C GLY A 22 -11.10 14.25 -0.14
N GLY A 23 -11.14 13.08 -0.76
CA GLY A 23 -10.58 11.86 -0.18
C GLY A 23 -9.73 11.09 -1.20
N ILE A 24 -8.75 10.34 -0.70
CA ILE A 24 -7.92 9.45 -1.51
C ILE A 24 -8.26 8.00 -1.14
N ILE A 25 -8.48 7.17 -2.15
CA ILE A 25 -8.58 5.72 -2.01
C ILE A 25 -7.32 5.12 -2.63
N ILE A 26 -6.60 4.31 -1.87
CA ILE A 26 -5.37 3.67 -2.30
C ILE A 26 -5.47 2.17 -2.03
N THR A 27 -5.13 1.39 -3.05
CA THR A 27 -4.92 -0.06 -2.91
C THR A 27 -3.43 -0.32 -3.05
N VAL A 28 -2.88 -1.15 -2.15
CA VAL A 28 -1.47 -1.56 -2.14
C VAL A 28 -1.37 -3.03 -1.78
N PRO A 29 -0.37 -3.75 -2.31
CA PRO A 29 -0.14 -5.14 -1.95
C PRO A 29 0.26 -5.22 -0.48
N ALA A 30 -0.44 -6.07 0.28
CA ALA A 30 -0.21 -6.28 1.71
C ALA A 30 0.72 -7.49 1.97
N TYR A 31 1.19 -7.60 3.21
CA TYR A 31 2.02 -8.70 3.73
C TYR A 31 3.44 -8.73 3.12
N PRO A 32 4.41 -8.05 3.76
CA PRO A 32 5.83 -8.07 3.34
C PRO A 32 6.43 -9.47 3.18
N SER A 33 5.99 -10.45 3.98
CA SER A 33 6.47 -11.84 3.89
C SER A 33 6.11 -12.56 2.59
N LEU A 34 5.16 -12.02 1.80
CA LEU A 34 4.78 -12.55 0.50
C LEU A 34 5.46 -11.81 -0.67
N PHE A 35 6.40 -10.91 -0.37
CA PHE A 35 7.20 -10.23 -1.40
C PHE A 35 8.15 -11.25 -2.05
N SER A 36 8.11 -11.36 -3.38
CA SER A 36 8.96 -12.29 -4.12
C SER A 36 9.57 -11.65 -5.38
N ASP A 37 10.37 -12.41 -6.13
CA ASP A 37 10.96 -11.91 -7.39
C ASP A 37 9.91 -11.53 -8.43
N TRP A 38 8.70 -12.10 -8.35
CA TRP A 38 7.58 -11.65 -9.17
C TRP A 38 7.16 -10.22 -8.87
N ASP A 39 7.15 -9.82 -7.58
CA ASP A 39 6.89 -8.44 -7.19
C ASP A 39 7.98 -7.50 -7.74
N ARG A 40 9.25 -7.91 -7.66
CA ARG A 40 10.36 -7.14 -8.21
C ARG A 40 10.25 -6.97 -9.74
N LYS A 41 9.86 -8.03 -10.46
CA LYS A 41 9.64 -7.97 -11.93
C LYS A 41 8.47 -7.05 -12.30
N MET A 42 7.44 -6.97 -11.48
CA MET A 42 6.36 -6.00 -11.65
C MET A 42 6.78 -4.58 -11.29
N GLY A 43 7.96 -4.40 -10.68
CA GLY A 43 8.49 -3.10 -10.25
C GLY A 43 8.02 -2.68 -8.85
N HIS A 44 7.53 -3.60 -8.02
CA HIS A 44 7.24 -3.31 -6.62
C HIS A 44 8.56 -3.18 -5.84
N TYR A 45 8.70 -2.10 -5.07
CA TYR A 45 9.78 -1.92 -4.10
C TYR A 45 9.47 -2.58 -2.76
N CYS A 46 8.19 -2.60 -2.36
CA CYS A 46 7.77 -3.17 -1.09
C CYS A 46 6.31 -3.61 -1.11
N ARG A 47 5.94 -4.43 -0.12
CA ARG A 47 4.53 -4.64 0.28
C ARG A 47 4.27 -3.99 1.63
N TYR A 48 3.04 -3.59 1.86
CA TYR A 48 2.66 -2.77 3.01
C TYR A 48 2.14 -3.61 4.18
N THR A 49 2.41 -3.12 5.39
CA THR A 49 1.63 -3.47 6.58
C THR A 49 0.67 -2.33 6.90
N LYS A 50 -0.41 -2.62 7.63
CA LYS A 50 -1.33 -1.56 8.10
C LYS A 50 -0.59 -0.48 8.90
N LYS A 51 0.39 -0.87 9.72
CA LYS A 51 1.20 0.06 10.52
C LYS A 51 2.03 0.98 9.62
N HIS A 52 2.76 0.41 8.67
CA HIS A 52 3.62 1.17 7.75
C HIS A 52 2.79 2.14 6.89
N PHE A 53 1.66 1.68 6.34
CA PHE A 53 0.77 2.55 5.56
C PHE A 53 0.24 3.74 6.38
N ARG A 54 -0.21 3.48 7.62
CA ARG A 54 -0.68 4.56 8.52
C ARG A 54 0.42 5.55 8.86
N GLN A 55 1.65 5.08 9.04
CA GLN A 55 2.78 5.95 9.30
C GLN A 55 3.04 6.90 8.13
N ASN A 56 3.16 6.36 6.90
CA ASN A 56 3.39 7.19 5.71
C ASN A 56 2.26 8.19 5.47
N ALA A 57 1.00 7.77 5.69
CA ALA A 57 -0.15 8.67 5.60
C ALA A 57 -0.08 9.80 6.64
N LYS A 58 0.31 9.49 7.87
CA LYS A 58 0.48 10.50 8.93
C LYS A 58 1.61 11.48 8.60
N GLU A 59 2.75 10.99 8.10
CA GLU A 59 3.89 11.82 7.68
C GLU A 59 3.56 12.71 6.48
N ALA A 60 2.62 12.28 5.63
CA ALA A 60 2.07 13.09 4.54
C ALA A 60 0.95 14.07 4.97
N GLY A 61 0.61 14.13 6.27
CA GLY A 61 -0.45 15.01 6.78
C GLY A 61 -1.88 14.50 6.55
N LEU A 62 -2.04 13.27 6.05
CA LEU A 62 -3.35 12.67 5.77
C LEU A 62 -3.91 11.96 7.02
N LYS A 63 -5.24 12.03 7.18
CA LYS A 63 -5.98 11.29 8.21
C LYS A 63 -6.62 10.03 7.63
N VAL A 64 -6.11 8.87 8.03
CA VAL A 64 -6.69 7.57 7.63
C VAL A 64 -8.06 7.37 8.29
N LYS A 65 -9.14 7.47 7.52
CA LYS A 65 -10.52 7.22 7.99
C LYS A 65 -10.87 5.75 8.04
N TRP A 66 -10.41 4.98 7.04
CA TRP A 66 -10.70 3.55 6.92
C TRP A 66 -9.50 2.83 6.32
N LEU A 67 -9.25 1.59 6.79
CA LEU A 67 -8.14 0.77 6.32
C LEU A 67 -8.49 -0.71 6.50
N THR A 68 -8.68 -1.41 5.38
CA THR A 68 -8.95 -2.84 5.37
C THR A 68 -8.00 -3.58 4.41
N HIS A 69 -8.07 -4.91 4.45
CA HIS A 69 -7.51 -5.73 3.39
C HIS A 69 -8.60 -6.04 2.36
N TRP A 70 -8.34 -5.68 1.12
CA TRP A 70 -9.15 -6.08 -0.01
C TRP A 70 -8.67 -7.44 -0.53
N ASN A 71 -9.56 -8.31 -0.98
CA ASN A 71 -9.25 -9.68 -1.44
C ASN A 71 -8.60 -10.60 -0.39
N SER A 72 -8.88 -10.46 0.91
CA SER A 72 -8.32 -11.37 1.93
C SER A 72 -8.69 -12.84 1.75
N PHE A 73 -9.79 -13.15 1.08
CA PHE A 73 -10.21 -14.53 0.82
C PHE A 73 -9.26 -15.28 -0.12
N THR A 74 -8.51 -14.59 -0.99
CA THR A 74 -7.51 -15.22 -1.86
C THR A 74 -6.17 -15.45 -1.15
N LEU A 75 -6.03 -15.04 0.12
CA LEU A 75 -4.77 -15.12 0.85
C LEU A 75 -4.26 -16.56 0.99
N SER A 76 -5.14 -17.51 1.27
CA SER A 76 -4.79 -18.93 1.39
C SER A 76 -4.24 -19.48 0.07
N ALA A 77 -4.93 -19.24 -1.05
CA ALA A 77 -4.44 -19.61 -2.37
C ALA A 77 -3.10 -18.93 -2.71
N ALA A 78 -2.94 -17.66 -2.34
CA ALA A 78 -1.71 -16.90 -2.55
C ALA A 78 -0.53 -17.40 -1.72
N ILE A 79 -0.76 -17.95 -0.52
CA ILE A 79 0.25 -18.61 0.30
C ILE A 79 0.63 -19.95 -0.35
N ILE A 80 -0.34 -20.77 -0.75
CA ILE A 80 -0.10 -22.07 -1.40
C ILE A 80 0.68 -21.90 -2.70
N SER A 81 0.30 -20.94 -3.54
CA SER A 81 0.96 -20.71 -4.83
C SER A 81 2.38 -20.14 -4.71
N ARG A 82 2.76 -19.65 -3.53
CA ARG A 82 4.09 -19.07 -3.24
C ARG A 82 4.92 -19.92 -2.29
N GLY A 83 4.30 -20.91 -1.65
CA GLY A 83 4.93 -21.95 -0.84
C GLY A 83 4.95 -23.27 -1.61
N ALA A 84 5.84 -23.36 -2.60
CA ALA A 84 6.32 -24.59 -3.21
C ALA A 84 7.79 -24.37 -3.60
#